data_AF-A0A839FHL1-F1
#
_entry.id   AF-A0A839FHL1-F1
#
_cell.length_a   1.000
_cell.length_b   1.000
_cell.length_c   1.000
_cell.angle_alpha   90.00
_cell.angle_beta   90.00
_cell.angle_gamma   90.00
#
_symmetry.space_group_name_H-M   'P 1'
#
loop_
_entity.id
_entity.type
_entity.pdbx_description
1 polymer ?
#
loop_
_entity_poly.entity_id
_entity_poly.type
_entity_poly.pdbx_seq_one_letter_code
_entity_poly.pdbx_strand_id
1 'polypeptide(L)'
;MNSRWNNSSALLSVAAVSALALTSCASDELGTEDDDAQPTATVTETVEAEPTEESTDDASDAAEPTGEPTDTDDATETDDAATDEPTSDDSATDDSTASDEDAIYQAVDAVEQEYPDAVVLDLDTESSYYEFTIFEGGSEWDLEVDRESFEISNTEEDDIDSDDQRNAEAVEIEFADALRTAAEEADGTPEQAELDDENGTVTWEIELDNGSEVHVDVASGEVVNPGS
;
A
#
# COMPACT_ATOMS: atom_id res chain seq x y z
N MET A 1 -20.16 3.07 -30.65
CA MET A 1 -19.79 2.98 -29.23
C MET A 1 -18.79 1.83 -29.15
N ASN A 2 -17.56 1.97 -29.68
CA ASN A 2 -16.41 2.73 -29.15
C ASN A 2 -16.02 2.18 -27.77
N SER A 3 -14.84 1.63 -27.48
CA SER A 3 -13.61 1.39 -28.24
C SER A 3 -12.93 0.19 -27.59
N ARG A 4 -12.51 -0.80 -28.39
CA ARG A 4 -11.64 -1.89 -27.93
C ARG A 4 -10.21 -1.38 -28.05
N TRP A 5 -9.53 -1.16 -26.92
CA TRP A 5 -8.07 -1.03 -26.93
C TRP A 5 -7.49 -2.42 -26.78
N ASN A 6 -6.83 -2.82 -27.85
CA ASN A 6 -6.24 -4.12 -28.06
C ASN A 6 -4.77 -3.82 -28.30
N ASN A 7 -3.93 -3.88 -27.26
CA ASN A 7 -2.50 -3.75 -27.45
C ASN A 7 -1.96 -5.04 -28.06
N SER A 8 -1.97 -5.07 -29.40
CA SER A 8 -1.20 -6.01 -30.20
C SER A 8 0.27 -5.61 -30.18
N SER A 9 1.06 -6.25 -29.32
CA SER A 9 2.52 -6.16 -29.39
C SER A 9 3.02 -6.97 -30.58
N ALA A 10 3.35 -6.26 -31.66
CA ALA A 10 4.00 -6.82 -32.84
C ALA A 10 5.47 -7.13 -32.51
N LEU A 11 5.82 -8.41 -32.60
CA LEU A 11 7.18 -8.92 -32.53
C LEU A 11 8.05 -8.27 -33.62
N LEU A 12 8.92 -7.33 -33.24
CA LEU A 12 10.01 -6.83 -34.07
C LEU A 12 11.33 -7.36 -33.51
N SER A 13 11.77 -8.49 -34.06
CA SER A 13 13.13 -8.99 -33.86
C SER A 13 14.12 -8.03 -34.52
N VAL A 14 14.94 -7.34 -33.71
CA VAL A 14 16.17 -6.71 -34.18
C VAL A 14 17.34 -7.28 -33.40
N ALA A 15 18.03 -8.24 -34.02
CA ALA A 15 19.36 -8.63 -33.60
C ALA A 15 20.35 -7.55 -34.05
N ALA A 16 20.95 -6.85 -33.09
CA ALA A 16 22.13 -6.02 -33.33
C ALA A 16 23.22 -6.39 -32.32
N VAL A 17 24.10 -7.29 -32.74
CA VAL A 17 25.38 -7.54 -32.08
C VAL A 17 26.29 -6.35 -32.40
N SER A 18 26.80 -5.68 -31.37
CA SER A 18 28.02 -4.86 -31.49
C SER A 18 28.73 -4.83 -30.15
N ALA A 19 29.92 -5.44 -30.15
CA ALA A 19 30.85 -5.48 -29.05
C ALA A 19 31.89 -4.35 -29.18
N LEU A 20 32.51 -4.00 -28.04
CA LEU A 20 33.79 -3.28 -27.85
C LEU A 20 33.71 -1.75 -28.07
N ALA A 21 34.36 -0.87 -27.30
CA ALA A 21 35.56 -1.01 -26.47
C ALA A 21 35.63 0.08 -25.37
N LEU A 22 36.36 -0.23 -24.29
CA LEU A 22 36.82 0.69 -23.24
C LEU A 22 37.87 1.69 -23.78
N THR A 23 37.67 2.98 -23.53
CA THR A 23 38.71 4.03 -23.56
C THR A 23 38.25 5.16 -22.63
N SER A 24 38.79 5.31 -21.43
CA SER A 24 40.07 5.94 -21.08
C SER A 24 40.12 7.45 -21.32
N CYS A 25 39.95 8.18 -20.20
CA CYS A 25 40.76 9.31 -19.73
C CYS A 25 40.55 10.74 -20.30
N ALA A 26 40.81 11.68 -19.37
CA ALA A 26 41.20 13.08 -19.51
C ALA A 26 40.05 14.08 -19.74
N SER A 27 39.70 14.92 -18.76
CA SER A 27 40.45 16.09 -18.24
C SER A 27 40.53 17.24 -19.24
N ASP A 28 39.88 18.33 -18.81
CA ASP A 28 40.30 19.73 -18.92
C ASP A 28 40.38 20.43 -20.30
N GLU A 29 39.93 21.69 -20.26
CA GLU A 29 40.51 22.85 -20.94
C GLU A 29 40.02 23.29 -22.35
N LEU A 30 39.26 24.40 -22.33
CA LEU A 30 39.43 25.65 -23.08
C LEU A 30 39.10 25.77 -24.59
N GLY A 31 38.36 26.85 -24.90
CA GLY A 31 38.31 27.55 -26.20
C GLY A 31 36.87 27.83 -26.68
N THR A 32 36.16 28.89 -26.28
CA THR A 32 36.16 30.31 -26.77
C THR A 32 36.01 30.54 -28.28
N GLU A 33 35.22 31.58 -28.57
CA GLU A 33 35.01 32.34 -29.83
C GLU A 33 33.87 31.83 -30.73
N ASP A 34 32.90 32.61 -31.22
CA ASP A 34 32.43 34.00 -31.02
C ASP A 34 31.12 34.16 -31.88
N ASP A 35 30.51 35.34 -31.84
CA ASP A 35 29.56 35.92 -32.80
C ASP A 35 28.02 35.85 -32.52
N ASP A 36 27.63 36.80 -31.67
CA ASP A 36 26.62 37.85 -31.92
C ASP A 36 25.17 37.50 -32.32
N ALA A 37 24.24 37.76 -31.40
CA ALA A 37 23.44 39.00 -31.44
C ALA A 37 22.39 39.02 -30.31
N GLN A 38 22.59 39.91 -29.34
CA GLN A 38 21.61 40.31 -28.33
C GLN A 38 20.68 41.41 -28.91
N PRO A 39 19.50 41.71 -28.31
CA PRO A 39 19.53 42.52 -27.10
C PRO A 39 18.48 42.17 -26.02
N THR A 40 18.89 42.40 -24.77
CA THR A 40 18.10 42.98 -23.66
C THR A 40 16.77 42.28 -23.28
N ALA A 41 16.64 41.73 -22.07
CA ALA A 41 16.40 42.57 -20.90
C ALA A 41 17.00 41.99 -19.61
N THR A 42 17.64 42.90 -18.89
CA THR A 42 18.06 42.82 -17.50
C THR A 42 16.85 42.98 -16.59
N VAL A 43 16.63 42.06 -15.65
CA VAL A 43 15.92 42.38 -14.41
C VAL A 43 16.74 41.84 -13.25
N THR A 44 17.49 42.75 -12.67
CA THR A 44 17.98 42.71 -11.30
C THR A 44 16.82 43.12 -10.41
N GLU A 45 16.38 42.28 -9.49
CA GLU A 45 15.74 42.77 -8.27
C GLU A 45 16.48 42.24 -7.05
N THR A 46 16.57 43.14 -6.08
CA THR A 46 17.53 43.22 -5.01
C THR A 46 16.72 43.38 -3.74
N VAL A 47 16.97 42.51 -2.76
CA VAL A 47 16.85 42.68 -1.29
C VAL A 47 15.66 43.48 -0.77
N GLU A 48 14.81 42.84 0.04
CA GLU A 48 14.35 43.43 1.31
C GLU A 48 14.00 42.33 2.32
N ALA A 49 14.88 42.12 3.29
CA ALA A 49 14.51 41.56 4.58
C ALA A 49 14.22 42.75 5.49
N GLU A 50 13.11 42.75 6.23
CA GLU A 50 12.98 43.34 7.57
C GLU A 50 11.80 42.69 8.32
N PRO A 51 11.84 42.70 9.68
CA PRO A 51 11.22 41.70 10.55
C PRO A 51 9.86 42.16 11.08
N THR A 52 9.08 41.25 11.67
CA THR A 52 8.06 41.63 12.66
C THR A 52 7.98 40.57 13.76
N GLU A 53 8.25 41.07 14.95
CA GLU A 53 8.26 40.42 16.25
C GLU A 53 6.84 40.22 16.80
N GLU A 54 6.73 39.31 17.77
CA GLU A 54 5.79 39.31 18.92
C GLU A 54 4.31 38.94 18.62
N SER A 55 3.57 38.15 19.43
CA SER A 55 3.74 37.73 20.82
C SER A 55 2.92 36.44 21.13
N THR A 56 3.40 35.66 22.12
CA THR A 56 2.68 35.02 23.25
C THR A 56 1.38 34.22 23.08
N ASP A 57 1.43 32.94 23.48
CA ASP A 57 0.68 32.29 24.61
C ASP A 57 1.20 30.83 24.66
N ASP A 58 1.94 30.28 25.64
CA ASP A 58 1.81 30.16 27.10
C ASP A 58 0.54 29.43 27.60
N ALA A 59 0.61 28.10 27.62
CA ALA A 59 0.10 27.20 28.68
C ALA A 59 0.35 25.76 28.21
N SER A 60 1.29 24.97 28.75
CA SER A 60 1.39 24.51 30.14
C SER A 60 0.08 23.92 30.64
N ASP A 61 -0.11 22.61 30.42
CA ASP A 61 -0.59 21.76 31.51
C ASP A 61 -0.02 20.34 31.36
N ALA A 62 0.78 19.97 32.36
CA ALA A 62 1.25 18.63 32.59
C ALA A 62 0.60 18.17 33.90
N ALA A 63 -0.18 17.09 33.86
CA ALA A 63 -0.50 16.29 35.03
C ALA A 63 -1.11 14.94 34.65
N GLU A 64 -0.27 13.92 34.55
CA GLU A 64 -0.58 12.64 35.21
C GLU A 64 -0.19 12.76 36.70
N PRO A 65 -0.45 11.80 37.63
CA PRO A 65 -1.11 10.49 37.53
C PRO A 65 -2.12 10.23 38.70
N THR A 66 -2.43 8.94 38.97
CA THR A 66 -3.04 8.33 40.20
C THR A 66 -4.52 7.98 40.04
N GLY A 67 -5.02 6.76 40.23
CA GLY A 67 -4.49 5.51 40.78
C GLY A 67 -5.61 4.79 41.55
N GLU A 68 -5.97 3.57 41.09
CA GLU A 68 -6.50 2.40 41.84
C GLU A 68 -7.80 2.53 42.70
N PRO A 69 -8.31 1.44 43.30
CA PRO A 69 -8.79 0.17 42.72
C PRO A 69 -10.21 -0.18 43.26
N THR A 70 -10.90 -1.19 42.71
CA THR A 70 -11.84 -1.99 43.52
C THR A 70 -12.01 -3.42 43.01
N ASP A 71 -11.72 -4.31 43.94
CA ASP A 71 -11.82 -5.76 44.04
C ASP A 71 -13.18 -6.43 43.76
N THR A 72 -13.06 -7.69 43.32
CA THR A 72 -13.73 -8.93 43.81
C THR A 72 -15.23 -9.17 43.58
N ASP A 73 -15.51 -10.25 42.83
CA ASP A 73 -16.25 -11.46 43.26
C ASP A 73 -15.99 -12.54 42.18
N ASP A 74 -15.18 -13.58 42.40
CA ASP A 74 -15.47 -14.84 43.12
C ASP A 74 -16.79 -15.52 42.71
N ALA A 75 -16.68 -16.49 41.80
CA ALA A 75 -17.54 -17.66 41.80
C ALA A 75 -16.81 -18.83 41.12
N THR A 76 -16.46 -19.80 41.96
CA THR A 76 -15.88 -21.10 41.66
C THR A 76 -16.95 -22.06 41.13
N GLU A 77 -16.73 -22.73 40.00
CA GLU A 77 -17.39 -24.01 39.69
C GLU A 77 -16.36 -25.04 39.16
N THR A 78 -15.94 -25.88 40.11
CA THR A 78 -15.85 -27.35 40.12
C THR A 78 -16.01 -28.16 38.82
N ASP A 79 -15.05 -29.08 38.63
CA ASP A 79 -15.04 -30.39 37.92
C ASP A 79 -15.83 -30.58 36.61
N ASP A 80 -15.14 -31.06 35.56
CA ASP A 80 -15.06 -32.51 35.33
C ASP A 80 -13.99 -32.83 34.27
N ALA A 81 -13.12 -33.80 34.59
CA ALA A 81 -12.15 -34.36 33.68
C ALA A 81 -12.82 -35.49 32.88
N ALA A 82 -13.07 -35.26 31.60
CA ALA A 82 -13.34 -36.32 30.64
C ALA A 82 -12.16 -36.44 29.68
N THR A 83 -11.41 -37.53 29.88
CA THR A 83 -10.54 -38.15 28.87
C THR A 83 -11.39 -38.48 27.65
N ASP A 84 -11.19 -37.75 26.55
CA ASP A 84 -11.57 -38.21 25.22
C ASP A 84 -10.31 -38.58 24.44
N GLU A 85 -10.34 -39.81 23.93
CA GLU A 85 -9.29 -40.42 23.13
C GLU A 85 -9.11 -39.65 21.81
N PRO A 86 -7.89 -39.56 21.24
CA PRO A 86 -7.77 -39.05 19.87
C PRO A 86 -8.33 -40.11 18.92
N THR A 87 -9.58 -39.94 18.51
CA THR A 87 -10.12 -40.59 17.32
C THR A 87 -9.40 -40.01 16.11
N SER A 88 -8.36 -40.71 15.66
CA SER A 88 -7.97 -40.70 14.25
C SER A 88 -9.16 -41.22 13.45
N ASP A 89 -9.86 -40.34 12.73
CA ASP A 89 -10.42 -40.51 11.38
C ASP A 89 -11.35 -39.30 11.12
N ASP A 90 -10.87 -38.31 10.38
CA ASP A 90 -11.64 -37.69 9.30
C ASP A 90 -10.66 -36.89 8.45
N SER A 91 -10.06 -37.57 7.46
CA SER A 91 -9.69 -36.87 6.23
C SER A 91 -10.98 -36.52 5.52
N ALA A 92 -11.68 -35.50 6.00
CA ALA A 92 -12.42 -34.63 5.12
C ALA A 92 -11.36 -33.85 4.35
N THR A 93 -11.03 -34.33 3.16
CA THR A 93 -10.80 -33.42 2.05
C THR A 93 -12.13 -32.69 1.88
N ASP A 94 -12.30 -31.65 2.69
CA ASP A 94 -13.28 -30.61 2.49
C ASP A 94 -12.75 -29.86 1.28
N ASP A 95 -13.14 -30.32 0.10
CA ASP A 95 -13.17 -29.53 -1.13
C ASP A 95 -14.30 -28.49 -0.96
N SER A 96 -14.24 -27.75 0.14
CA SER A 96 -14.89 -26.48 0.28
C SER A 96 -13.97 -25.55 -0.46
N THR A 97 -14.46 -25.09 -1.60
CA THR A 97 -14.18 -23.73 -2.03
C THR A 97 -14.31 -22.88 -0.76
N ALA A 98 -13.18 -22.48 -0.18
CA ALA A 98 -13.17 -21.41 0.80
C ALA A 98 -14.04 -20.31 0.18
N SER A 99 -14.99 -19.78 0.95
CA SER A 99 -15.80 -18.67 0.44
C SER A 99 -14.84 -17.63 -0.14
N ASP A 100 -15.16 -16.97 -1.25
CA ASP A 100 -14.21 -16.03 -1.89
C ASP A 100 -13.68 -14.99 -0.88
N GLU A 101 -14.53 -14.59 0.08
CA GLU A 101 -14.17 -13.80 1.26
C GLU A 101 -13.08 -14.45 2.14
N ASP A 102 -13.21 -15.72 2.51
CA ASP A 102 -12.17 -16.42 3.27
C ASP A 102 -10.86 -16.56 2.46
N ALA A 103 -10.96 -16.67 1.14
CA ALA A 103 -9.80 -16.82 0.27
C ALA A 103 -9.00 -15.51 0.13
N ILE A 104 -9.67 -14.35 0.01
CA ILE A 104 -8.95 -13.07 -0.08
C ILE A 104 -8.18 -12.76 1.20
N TYR A 105 -8.76 -13.04 2.39
CA TYR A 105 -8.04 -12.85 3.65
C TYR A 105 -6.87 -13.83 3.83
N GLN A 106 -6.96 -15.04 3.28
CA GLN A 106 -5.83 -15.98 3.27
C GLN A 106 -4.71 -15.53 2.33
N ALA A 107 -5.04 -14.91 1.19
CA ALA A 107 -4.04 -14.34 0.30
C ALA A 107 -3.32 -13.15 0.95
N VAL A 108 -4.07 -12.26 1.63
CA VAL A 108 -3.50 -11.16 2.41
C VAL A 108 -2.56 -11.67 3.51
N ASP A 109 -2.98 -12.66 4.31
CA ASP A 109 -2.13 -13.26 5.36
C ASP A 109 -0.85 -13.86 4.77
N ALA A 110 -0.92 -14.49 3.59
CA ALA A 110 0.24 -15.02 2.91
C ALA A 110 1.24 -13.91 2.52
N VAL A 111 0.74 -12.80 1.96
CA VAL A 111 1.57 -11.64 1.59
C VAL A 111 2.19 -11.00 2.82
N GLU A 112 1.41 -10.69 3.86
CA GLU A 112 1.90 -10.10 5.12
C GLU A 112 2.91 -11.00 5.84
N GLN A 113 2.82 -12.33 5.68
CA GLN A 113 3.76 -13.28 6.26
C GLN A 113 5.10 -13.35 5.52
N GLU A 114 5.09 -13.32 4.18
CA GLU A 114 6.31 -13.36 3.37
C GLU A 114 6.99 -11.98 3.31
N TYR A 115 6.20 -10.91 3.34
CA TYR A 115 6.62 -9.50 3.23
C TYR A 115 6.13 -8.67 4.45
N PRO A 116 6.67 -8.93 5.66
CA PRO A 116 6.17 -8.34 6.90
C PRO A 116 6.46 -6.84 7.08
N ASP A 117 7.33 -6.27 6.24
CA ASP A 117 7.68 -4.85 6.25
C ASP A 117 7.08 -4.11 5.02
N ALA A 118 6.31 -4.81 4.17
CA ALA A 118 5.75 -4.24 2.96
C ALA A 118 4.39 -3.58 3.21
N VAL A 119 4.06 -2.59 2.38
CA VAL A 119 2.75 -1.93 2.38
C VAL A 119 2.01 -2.30 1.10
N VAL A 120 0.75 -2.71 1.19
CA VAL A 120 -0.08 -2.98 0.01
C VAL A 120 -0.54 -1.65 -0.59
N LEU A 121 -0.16 -1.41 -1.84
CA LEU A 121 -0.60 -0.26 -2.64
C LEU A 121 -1.88 -0.57 -3.40
N ASP A 122 -1.97 -1.78 -3.94
CA ASP A 122 -3.11 -2.23 -4.73
C ASP A 122 -3.41 -3.70 -4.47
N LEU A 123 -4.70 -4.07 -4.55
CA LEU A 123 -5.21 -5.42 -4.59
C LEU A 123 -6.27 -5.53 -5.68
N ASP A 124 -6.12 -6.50 -6.57
CA ASP A 124 -7.04 -6.82 -7.66
C ASP A 124 -7.47 -8.30 -7.61
N THR A 125 -8.77 -8.57 -7.63
CA THR A 125 -9.29 -9.95 -7.67
C THR A 125 -9.41 -10.46 -9.11
N GLU A 126 -8.43 -11.23 -9.53
CA GLU A 126 -8.43 -11.89 -10.84
C GLU A 126 -9.09 -13.28 -10.80
N SER A 127 -9.48 -13.82 -11.96
CA SER A 127 -10.24 -15.08 -12.00
C SER A 127 -9.49 -16.32 -11.48
N SER A 128 -8.16 -16.28 -11.40
CA SER A 128 -7.29 -17.39 -11.00
C SER A 128 -6.25 -17.05 -9.94
N TYR A 129 -5.99 -15.77 -9.70
CA TYR A 129 -5.04 -15.27 -8.70
C TYR A 129 -5.59 -13.99 -8.07
N TYR A 130 -4.99 -13.55 -6.98
CA TYR A 130 -5.08 -12.18 -6.50
C TYR A 130 -3.82 -11.45 -6.94
N GLU A 131 -3.95 -10.28 -7.53
CA GLU A 131 -2.82 -9.40 -7.83
C GLU A 131 -2.64 -8.44 -6.65
N PHE A 132 -1.40 -8.28 -6.19
CA PHE A 132 -1.05 -7.27 -5.20
C PHE A 132 0.11 -6.45 -5.76
N THR A 133 0.01 -5.13 -5.70
CA THR A 133 1.18 -4.26 -5.82
C THR A 133 1.61 -3.87 -4.41
N ILE A 134 2.84 -4.19 -4.03
CA ILE A 134 3.39 -3.87 -2.71
C ILE A 134 4.58 -2.91 -2.80
N PHE A 135 4.71 -2.04 -1.80
CA PHE A 135 5.89 -1.23 -1.59
C PHE A 135 6.81 -1.88 -0.55
N GLU A 136 8.03 -2.21 -0.95
CA GLU A 136 9.07 -2.69 -0.04
C GLU A 136 10.45 -2.21 -0.48
N GLY A 137 11.22 -1.66 0.46
CA GLY A 137 12.64 -1.36 0.22
C GLY A 137 12.91 -0.23 -0.79
N GLY A 138 11.90 0.59 -1.13
CA GLY A 138 12.03 1.66 -2.11
C GLY A 138 11.57 1.30 -3.52
N SER A 139 10.98 0.12 -3.72
CA SER A 139 10.46 -0.37 -5.01
C SER A 139 9.03 -0.84 -4.87
N GLU A 140 8.32 -0.84 -6.00
CA GLU A 140 7.02 -1.49 -6.18
C GLU A 140 7.24 -2.91 -6.69
N TRP A 141 6.41 -3.85 -6.24
CA TRP A 141 6.45 -5.23 -6.69
C TRP A 141 5.05 -5.73 -6.98
N ASP A 142 4.88 -6.31 -8.17
CA ASP A 142 3.66 -7.00 -8.54
C ASP A 142 3.75 -8.47 -8.14
N LEU A 143 2.78 -8.91 -7.36
CA LEU A 143 2.66 -10.26 -6.83
C LEU A 143 1.37 -10.90 -7.34
N GLU A 144 1.47 -12.07 -7.95
CA GLU A 144 0.33 -12.95 -8.21
C GLU A 144 0.26 -14.01 -7.11
N VAL A 145 -0.86 -14.08 -6.40
CA VAL A 145 -1.14 -15.08 -5.36
C VAL A 145 -2.19 -16.06 -5.86
N ASP A 146 -1.83 -17.33 -6.01
CA ASP A 146 -2.76 -18.35 -6.51
C ASP A 146 -3.97 -18.52 -5.56
N ARG A 147 -5.20 -18.50 -6.11
CA ARG A 147 -6.45 -18.49 -5.31
C ARG A 147 -6.71 -19.76 -4.50
N GLU A 148 -6.08 -20.88 -4.84
CA GLU A 148 -6.34 -22.18 -4.19
C GLU A 148 -5.19 -22.58 -3.25
N SER A 149 -3.96 -22.32 -3.66
CA SER A 149 -2.75 -22.74 -2.95
C SER A 149 -2.10 -21.63 -2.13
N PHE A 150 -2.46 -20.37 -2.40
CA PHE A 150 -1.83 -19.17 -1.82
C PHE A 150 -0.32 -19.10 -2.05
N GLU A 151 0.19 -19.79 -3.08
CA GLU A 151 1.57 -19.65 -3.51
C GLU A 151 1.75 -18.27 -4.16
N ILE A 152 2.74 -17.52 -3.66
CA ILE A 152 3.09 -16.19 -4.17
C ILE A 152 4.12 -16.33 -5.28
N SER A 153 3.86 -15.68 -6.41
CA SER A 153 4.84 -15.47 -7.47
C SER A 153 4.99 -14.00 -7.79
N ASN A 154 6.24 -13.54 -7.89
CA ASN A 154 6.58 -12.17 -8.24
C ASN A 154 6.73 -12.06 -9.77
N THR A 155 6.11 -11.03 -10.35
CA THR A 155 6.01 -10.85 -11.80
C THR A 155 6.79 -9.65 -12.32
N GLU A 156 6.87 -8.54 -11.59
CA GLU A 156 7.56 -7.31 -12.00
C GLU A 156 8.13 -6.52 -10.80
N GLU A 157 9.21 -5.77 -11.02
CA GLU A 157 9.83 -4.83 -10.08
C GLU A 157 9.96 -3.49 -10.81
N ASP A 158 9.41 -2.44 -10.22
CA ASP A 158 9.49 -1.09 -10.77
C ASP A 158 9.90 -0.05 -9.71
N ASP A 159 10.41 1.09 -10.18
CA ASP A 159 10.72 2.24 -9.32
C ASP A 159 9.40 2.86 -8.82
N ILE A 160 9.30 3.14 -7.52
CA ILE A 160 8.10 3.81 -6.96
C ILE A 160 8.01 5.28 -7.34
N ASP A 161 6.82 5.75 -7.70
CA ASP A 161 6.54 7.17 -7.87
C ASP A 161 6.49 7.88 -6.50
N SER A 162 6.91 9.15 -6.45
CA SER A 162 7.08 9.86 -5.17
C SER A 162 5.78 10.07 -4.38
N ASP A 163 4.64 10.07 -5.06
CA ASP A 163 3.33 10.21 -4.43
C ASP A 163 2.91 8.89 -3.76
N ASP A 164 3.12 7.75 -4.42
CA ASP A 164 2.83 6.42 -3.88
C ASP A 164 3.76 6.08 -2.71
N GLN A 165 5.04 6.44 -2.82
CA GLN A 165 5.96 6.31 -1.70
C GLN A 165 5.48 7.10 -0.48
N ARG A 166 5.02 8.35 -0.68
CA ARG A 166 4.51 9.19 0.41
C ARG A 166 3.26 8.58 1.02
N ASN A 167 2.36 8.04 0.21
CA ASN A 167 1.13 7.39 0.68
C ASN A 167 1.45 6.14 1.49
N ALA A 168 2.34 5.28 0.97
CA ALA A 168 2.78 4.07 1.66
C ALA A 168 3.42 4.39 3.03
N GLU A 169 4.22 5.45 3.09
CA GLU A 169 4.85 5.92 4.34
C GLU A 169 3.84 6.47 5.37
N ALA A 170 2.59 6.74 4.98
CA ALA A 170 1.53 7.22 5.86
C ALA A 170 0.70 6.09 6.51
N VAL A 171 0.87 4.84 6.07
CA VAL A 171 0.12 3.69 6.57
C VAL A 171 0.54 3.33 8.01
N GLU A 172 -0.43 3.25 8.93
CA GLU A 172 -0.19 2.88 10.34
C GLU A 172 -1.00 1.64 10.79
N ILE A 173 -1.90 1.13 9.94
CA ILE A 173 -2.73 -0.05 10.22
C ILE A 173 -2.42 -1.19 9.25
N GLU A 174 -2.77 -2.41 9.64
CA GLU A 174 -2.67 -3.59 8.77
C GLU A 174 -3.74 -3.54 7.66
N PHE A 175 -3.36 -3.95 6.45
CA PHE A 175 -4.27 -3.92 5.30
C PHE A 175 -5.48 -4.82 5.49
N ALA A 176 -5.29 -5.99 6.13
CA ALA A 176 -6.39 -6.90 6.47
C ALA A 176 -7.48 -6.24 7.36
N ASP A 177 -7.11 -5.30 8.23
CA ASP A 177 -8.07 -4.60 9.09
C ASP A 177 -8.87 -3.55 8.32
N ALA A 178 -8.27 -2.93 7.32
CA ALA A 178 -8.98 -2.01 6.41
C ALA A 178 -10.05 -2.76 5.58
N LEU A 179 -9.68 -3.91 4.99
CA LEU A 179 -10.62 -4.76 4.24
C LEU A 179 -11.82 -5.20 5.09
N ARG A 180 -11.58 -5.61 6.34
CA ARG A 180 -12.66 -5.99 7.28
C ARG A 180 -13.57 -4.81 7.58
N THR A 181 -13.00 -3.64 7.82
CA THR A 181 -13.76 -2.41 8.09
C THR A 181 -14.69 -2.08 6.91
N ALA A 182 -14.19 -2.14 5.68
CA ALA A 182 -14.99 -1.90 4.48
C ALA A 182 -16.11 -2.95 4.31
N ALA A 183 -15.77 -4.23 4.47
CA ALA A 183 -16.73 -5.34 4.39
C ALA A 183 -17.88 -5.19 5.40
N GLU A 184 -17.55 -4.82 6.64
CA GLU A 184 -18.53 -4.61 7.72
C GLU A 184 -19.43 -3.38 7.47
N GLU A 185 -18.89 -2.29 6.91
CA GLU A 185 -19.66 -1.08 6.62
C GLU A 185 -20.68 -1.30 5.49
N ALA A 186 -20.28 -2.03 4.45
CA ALA A 186 -21.07 -2.19 3.23
C ALA A 186 -21.79 -3.54 3.08
N ASP A 187 -21.60 -4.50 3.99
CA ASP A 187 -22.14 -5.86 3.93
C ASP A 187 -21.82 -6.54 2.58
N GLY A 188 -20.54 -6.51 2.20
CA GLY A 188 -20.03 -7.07 0.95
C GLY A 188 -18.64 -7.68 1.12
N THR A 189 -18.18 -8.38 0.08
CA THR A 189 -16.84 -8.96 0.01
C THR A 189 -15.92 -8.03 -0.78
N PRO A 190 -14.72 -7.69 -0.27
CA PRO A 190 -13.76 -6.89 -1.03
C PRO A 190 -13.36 -7.58 -2.33
N GLU A 191 -13.28 -6.83 -3.43
CA GLU A 191 -12.83 -7.33 -4.73
C GLU A 191 -11.61 -6.55 -5.24
N GLN A 192 -11.51 -5.26 -4.91
CA GLN A 192 -10.38 -4.40 -5.25
C GLN A 192 -10.05 -3.47 -4.09
N ALA A 193 -8.80 -3.03 -3.97
CA ALA A 193 -8.43 -1.94 -3.07
C ALA A 193 -7.21 -1.17 -3.60
N GLU A 194 -7.27 0.16 -3.59
CA GLU A 194 -6.18 1.05 -4.03
C GLU A 194 -5.80 2.04 -2.92
N LEU A 195 -4.51 2.25 -2.68
CA LEU A 195 -3.98 3.24 -1.74
C LEU A 195 -3.93 4.61 -2.41
N ASP A 196 -4.86 5.50 -2.06
CA ASP A 196 -4.99 6.82 -2.68
C ASP A 196 -4.85 7.97 -1.67
N ASP A 197 -4.55 9.17 -2.18
CA ASP A 197 -4.63 10.42 -1.44
C ASP A 197 -5.70 11.34 -2.04
N GLU A 198 -6.81 11.51 -1.33
CA GLU A 198 -7.82 12.49 -1.72
C GLU A 198 -7.82 13.71 -0.78
N ASN A 199 -7.24 14.80 -1.27
CA ASN A 199 -7.15 16.09 -0.56
C ASN A 199 -6.29 16.08 0.72
N GLY A 200 -5.23 15.27 0.75
CA GLY A 200 -4.33 15.18 1.90
C GLY A 200 -4.78 14.18 2.97
N THR A 201 -5.80 13.38 2.68
CA THR A 201 -6.19 12.22 3.48
C THR A 201 -5.86 10.98 2.68
N VAL A 202 -4.91 10.19 3.19
CA VAL A 202 -4.51 8.92 2.59
C VAL A 202 -5.48 7.83 3.05
N THR A 203 -6.06 7.10 2.12
CA THR A 203 -7.05 6.05 2.37
C THR A 203 -6.79 4.85 1.49
N TRP A 204 -7.20 3.67 1.94
CA TRP A 204 -7.54 2.62 0.99
C TRP A 204 -8.96 2.85 0.47
N GLU A 205 -9.11 3.01 -0.84
CA GLU A 205 -10.36 2.93 -1.57
C GLU A 205 -10.67 1.46 -1.83
N ILE A 206 -11.71 0.91 -1.21
CA ILE A 206 -12.03 -0.52 -1.29
C ILE A 206 -13.36 -0.71 -2.03
N GLU A 207 -13.32 -1.37 -3.18
CA GLU A 207 -14.51 -1.79 -3.92
C GLU A 207 -14.97 -3.19 -3.48
N LEU A 208 -16.28 -3.36 -3.31
CA LEU A 208 -16.90 -4.62 -2.91
C LEU A 208 -17.74 -5.24 -4.04
N ASP A 209 -18.00 -6.55 -3.95
CA ASP A 209 -18.77 -7.33 -4.94
C ASP A 209 -20.18 -6.78 -5.22
N ASN A 210 -20.74 -6.10 -4.23
CA ASN A 210 -22.06 -5.48 -4.32
C ASN A 210 -22.04 -4.12 -5.05
N GLY A 211 -20.86 -3.67 -5.50
CA GLY A 211 -20.61 -2.40 -6.19
C GLY A 211 -20.55 -1.18 -5.27
N SER A 212 -20.40 -1.38 -3.97
CA SER A 212 -20.11 -0.31 -3.01
C SER A 212 -18.62 -0.02 -2.99
N GLU A 213 -18.28 1.22 -2.65
CA GLU A 213 -16.91 1.72 -2.49
C GLU A 213 -16.83 2.34 -1.10
N VAL A 214 -15.77 1.99 -0.36
CA VAL A 214 -15.55 2.45 1.01
C VAL A 214 -14.11 2.93 1.15
N HIS A 215 -13.94 4.17 1.60
CA HIS A 215 -12.63 4.73 1.92
C HIS A 215 -12.30 4.53 3.39
N VAL A 216 -11.20 3.85 3.68
CA VAL A 216 -10.72 3.60 5.04
C VAL A 216 -9.42 4.38 5.27
N ASP A 217 -9.41 5.25 6.29
CA ASP A 217 -8.23 6.02 6.67
C ASP A 217 -7.09 5.10 7.13
N VAL A 218 -5.91 5.27 6.55
CA VAL A 218 -4.77 4.36 6.78
C VAL A 218 -4.08 4.53 8.13
N ALA A 219 -4.42 5.58 8.88
CA ALA A 219 -3.87 5.86 10.21
C ALA A 219 -4.82 5.39 11.33
N SER A 220 -6.13 5.62 11.17
CA SER A 220 -7.13 5.30 12.20
C SER A 220 -7.91 4.02 11.94
N GLY A 221 -7.98 3.55 10.69
CA GLY A 221 -8.87 2.47 10.27
C GLY A 221 -10.34 2.87 10.27
N GLU A 222 -10.67 4.16 10.36
CA GLU A 222 -12.05 4.64 10.31
C GLU A 222 -12.51 4.86 8.87
N VAL A 223 -13.79 4.60 8.60
CA VAL A 223 -14.41 4.95 7.32
C VAL A 223 -14.51 6.48 7.21
N VAL A 224 -14.01 7.01 6.10
CA VAL A 224 -14.04 8.44 5.78
C VAL A 224 -14.83 8.68 4.50
N ASN A 225 -15.22 9.94 4.27
CA ASN A 225 -15.87 10.37 3.05
C ASN A 225 -14.98 11.43 2.40
N PRO A 226 -14.27 11.11 1.31
CA PRO A 226 -13.41 12.08 0.69
C PRO A 226 -14.30 13.17 0.05
N GLY A 227 -14.09 14.43 0.45
CA GLY A 227 -14.82 15.58 -0.10
C GLY A 227 -16.01 16.13 0.70
N SER A 228 -16.14 15.84 2.00
CA SER A 228 -17.14 16.51 2.89
C SER A 228 -16.66 17.80 3.56
#